data_AF-A0A7Y1XNN9-F1
#
_entry.id   AF-A0A7Y1XNN9-F1
#
_cell.length_a   1.000
_cell.length_b   1.000
_cell.length_c   1.000
_cell.angle_alpha   90.00
_cell.angle_beta   90.00
_cell.angle_gamma   90.00
#
_symmetry.space_group_name_H-M   'P 1'
#
loop_
_entity.id
_entity.type
_entity.pdbx_description
1 polymer ?
#
loop_
_entity_poly.entity_id
_entity_poly.type
_entity_poly.pdbx_seq_one_letter_code
_entity_poly.pdbx_strand_id
1 'polypeptide(L)'
;MSREDPKPGRWLLPIVVVALIGFTAVFVQQLSPGEVEGGTTTTTTLAAGGTTTTTTAATTTTTSIPAATQAFITAADGYSGDANTLLADAKEINQQWDDRDVGLSAIRATLEEITISSTTLADTVKATEAPDNATDEWADVETAVDEIATGAAAMQTGLESADTGEARREALVEYEAAVGQFRSALAAAITAARG
;
A
#
# COMPACT_ATOMS: atom_id res chain seq x y z
N MET A 1 -24.95 -36.15 3.53
CA MET A 1 -24.00 -35.44 2.63
C MET A 1 -23.03 -34.72 3.53
N SER A 2 -21.77 -35.19 3.56
CA SER A 2 -20.72 -34.59 4.37
C SER A 2 -20.55 -33.15 3.92
N ARG A 3 -20.70 -32.19 4.85
CA ARG A 3 -20.15 -30.85 4.65
C ARG A 3 -18.65 -31.03 4.80
N GLU A 4 -17.93 -31.06 3.67
CA GLU A 4 -16.48 -30.88 3.70
C GLU A 4 -16.21 -29.58 4.47
N ASP A 5 -15.58 -29.70 5.63
CA ASP A 5 -15.12 -28.55 6.41
C ASP A 5 -14.20 -27.69 5.52
N PRO A 6 -14.42 -26.36 5.43
CA PRO A 6 -13.47 -25.50 4.74
C PRO A 6 -12.10 -25.67 5.40
N LYS A 7 -11.09 -26.06 4.61
CA LYS A 7 -9.74 -26.38 5.10
C LYS A 7 -9.28 -25.29 6.09
N PRO A 8 -9.01 -25.62 7.37
CA PRO A 8 -8.81 -24.64 8.43
C PRO A 8 -7.56 -23.76 8.25
N GLY A 9 -6.73 -24.01 7.24
CA GLY A 9 -5.58 -23.17 6.89
C GLY A 9 -5.88 -21.98 5.98
N ARG A 10 -7.05 -21.87 5.34
CA ARG A 10 -7.30 -20.87 4.27
C ARG A 10 -7.88 -19.53 4.75
N TRP A 11 -8.41 -19.49 5.98
CA TRP A 11 -8.91 -18.27 6.64
C TRP A 11 -7.80 -17.40 7.25
N LEU A 12 -6.60 -17.94 7.41
CA LEU A 12 -5.46 -17.21 7.95
C LEU A 12 -4.99 -16.08 7.02
N LEU A 13 -5.16 -16.24 5.71
CA LEU A 13 -4.57 -15.31 4.74
C LEU A 13 -5.18 -13.91 4.82
N PRO A 14 -6.50 -13.70 4.73
CA PRO A 14 -7.08 -12.37 4.89
C PRO A 14 -6.87 -11.76 6.29
N ILE A 15 -6.87 -12.59 7.35
CA ILE A 15 -6.57 -12.11 8.72
C ILE A 15 -5.12 -11.63 8.85
N VAL A 16 -4.18 -12.33 8.20
CA VAL A 16 -2.77 -11.92 8.14
C VAL A 16 -2.61 -10.62 7.33
N VAL A 17 -3.42 -10.42 6.28
CA VAL A 17 -3.42 -9.19 5.49
C VAL A 17 -3.83 -7.99 6.35
N VAL A 18 -4.92 -8.06 7.12
CA VAL A 18 -5.30 -6.98 8.07
C VAL A 18 -4.18 -6.69 9.08
N ALA A 19 -3.56 -7.75 9.63
CA ALA A 19 -2.47 -7.60 10.59
C ALA A 19 -1.19 -6.99 9.98
N LEU A 20 -0.89 -7.28 8.71
CA LEU A 20 0.26 -6.74 7.99
C LEU A 20 0.06 -5.27 7.59
N ILE A 21 -1.11 -4.92 7.06
CA ILE A 21 -1.47 -3.54 6.69
C ILE A 21 -1.36 -2.62 7.91
N GLY A 22 -1.88 -3.05 9.06
CA GLY A 22 -1.79 -2.28 10.31
C GLY A 22 -0.35 -2.17 10.85
N PHE A 23 0.47 -3.20 10.69
CA PHE A 23 1.85 -3.21 11.23
C PHE A 23 2.81 -2.33 10.43
N THR A 24 2.69 -2.29 9.09
CA THR A 24 3.54 -1.44 8.23
C THR A 24 3.26 0.05 8.47
N ALA A 25 1.99 0.44 8.57
CA ALA A 25 1.59 1.83 8.80
C ALA A 25 2.15 2.40 10.12
N VAL A 26 2.02 1.64 11.22
CA VAL A 26 2.50 2.08 12.55
C VAL A 26 4.04 2.07 12.63
N PHE A 27 4.71 1.13 11.97
CA PHE A 27 6.17 1.04 12.01
C PHE A 27 6.84 2.20 11.26
N VAL A 28 6.29 2.62 10.12
CA VAL A 28 6.86 3.71 9.31
C VAL A 28 6.65 5.08 9.97
N GLN A 29 5.50 5.32 10.60
CA GLN A 29 5.23 6.58 11.33
C GLN A 29 6.09 6.77 12.58
N GLN A 30 6.71 5.71 13.12
CA GLN A 30 7.49 5.76 14.37
C GLN A 30 9.01 5.83 14.14
N LEU A 31 9.49 5.93 12.90
CA LEU A 31 10.89 6.22 12.62
C LEU A 31 11.16 7.71 12.88
N SER A 32 11.54 8.04 14.13
CA SER A 32 12.11 9.35 14.45
C SER A 32 13.21 9.70 13.45
N PRO A 33 13.23 10.91 12.87
CA PRO A 33 14.33 11.33 12.02
C PRO A 33 15.60 11.28 12.86
N GLY A 34 16.46 10.30 12.59
CA GLY A 34 17.75 10.19 13.26
C GLY A 34 18.54 11.47 13.03
N GLU A 35 18.75 12.23 14.10
CA GLU A 35 19.69 13.35 14.11
C GLU A 35 21.06 12.82 13.69
N VAL A 36 21.49 13.14 12.48
CA VAL A 36 22.84 12.82 12.03
C VAL A 36 23.76 13.80 12.75
N GLU A 37 24.35 13.35 13.86
CA GLU A 37 25.35 14.08 14.64
C GLU A 37 26.41 14.66 13.71
N GLY A 38 26.53 16.00 13.75
CA GLY A 38 27.52 16.74 12.99
C GLY A 38 28.93 16.26 13.31
N GLY A 39 29.65 15.84 12.27
CA GLY A 39 31.05 15.45 12.37
C GLY A 39 31.89 16.58 12.97
N THR A 40 32.29 16.41 14.24
CA THR A 40 33.23 17.32 14.89
C THR A 40 34.60 17.13 14.25
N THR A 41 35.05 18.12 13.48
CA THR A 41 36.41 18.12 12.94
C THR A 41 37.37 18.54 14.06
N THR A 42 38.18 17.61 14.56
CA THR A 42 39.30 17.92 15.45
C THR A 42 40.39 18.63 14.65
N THR A 43 40.56 19.92 14.86
CA THR A 43 41.70 20.68 14.32
C THR A 43 42.92 20.45 15.23
N THR A 44 43.90 19.68 14.76
CA THR A 44 45.26 19.68 15.31
C THR A 44 46.04 20.82 14.67
N THR A 45 46.38 21.84 15.45
CA THR A 45 47.33 22.90 15.07
C THR A 45 48.76 22.36 15.15
N LEU A 46 49.44 22.26 14.00
CA LEU A 46 50.90 22.21 13.93
C LEU A 46 51.40 23.48 13.24
N ALA A 47 52.17 24.29 13.96
CA ALA A 47 52.84 25.47 13.42
C ALA A 47 54.22 25.07 12.85
N ALA A 48 54.48 25.41 11.58
CA ALA A 48 55.67 26.12 11.09
C ALA A 48 55.89 25.89 9.59
N GLY A 49 55.96 26.99 8.82
CA GLY A 49 56.80 27.08 7.62
C GLY A 49 56.11 26.84 6.27
N GLY A 50 55.74 27.93 5.60
CA GLY A 50 55.89 28.13 4.15
C GLY A 50 55.15 27.22 3.18
N THR A 51 54.04 27.72 2.63
CA THR A 51 53.60 27.70 1.21
C THR A 51 52.08 27.73 1.19
N THR A 52 51.48 28.86 0.79
CA THR A 52 50.03 28.99 0.64
C THR A 52 49.60 28.24 -0.61
N THR A 53 49.23 26.96 -0.48
CA THR A 53 48.47 26.24 -1.53
C THR A 53 47.00 26.46 -1.25
N THR A 54 46.34 27.28 -2.06
CA THR A 54 44.87 27.39 -2.05
C THR A 54 44.30 26.15 -2.71
N THR A 55 44.07 25.09 -1.94
CA THR A 55 43.26 23.95 -2.38
C THR A 55 41.80 24.37 -2.27
N THR A 56 41.17 24.72 -3.39
CA THR A 56 39.69 24.79 -3.44
C THR A 56 39.16 23.39 -3.18
N ALA A 57 38.60 23.17 -1.98
CA ALA A 57 37.89 21.95 -1.67
C ALA A 57 36.67 21.87 -2.61
N ALA A 58 36.63 20.85 -3.46
CA ALA A 58 35.43 20.53 -4.21
C ALA A 58 34.37 20.07 -3.20
N THR A 59 33.32 20.86 -3.02
CA THR A 59 32.12 20.45 -2.30
C THR A 59 31.40 19.41 -3.15
N THR A 60 31.51 18.13 -2.76
CA THR A 60 30.64 17.08 -3.30
C THR A 60 29.30 17.16 -2.58
N THR A 61 28.26 17.62 -3.27
CA THR A 61 26.89 17.53 -2.77
C THR A 61 26.39 16.11 -3.03
N THR A 62 26.26 15.29 -1.98
CA THR A 62 25.56 14.01 -2.09
C THR A 62 24.07 14.29 -1.98
N THR A 63 23.34 14.22 -3.09
CA THR A 63 21.88 14.38 -3.10
C THR A 63 21.24 13.08 -2.63
N SER A 64 21.15 12.87 -1.31
CA SER A 64 20.30 11.80 -0.76
C SER A 64 18.85 12.28 -0.72
N ILE A 65 17.92 11.44 -1.17
CA ILE A 65 16.48 11.67 -0.96
C ILE A 65 16.22 11.87 0.54
N PRO A 66 15.40 12.86 0.96
CA PRO A 66 15.05 13.05 2.36
C PRO A 66 14.46 11.77 2.98
N ALA A 67 14.81 11.47 4.23
CA ALA A 67 14.35 10.26 4.89
C ALA A 67 12.82 10.13 4.94
N ALA A 68 12.11 11.24 5.15
CA ALA A 68 10.65 11.29 5.14
C ALA A 68 10.07 10.92 3.76
N THR A 69 10.65 11.44 2.67
CA THR A 69 10.27 11.07 1.30
C THR A 69 10.53 9.59 1.03
N GLN A 70 11.64 9.04 1.53
CA GLN A 70 11.94 7.61 1.36
C GLN A 70 10.95 6.71 2.14
N ALA A 71 10.54 7.15 3.34
CA ALA A 71 9.51 6.48 4.14
C ALA A 71 8.15 6.49 3.43
N PHE A 72 7.74 7.65 2.90
CA PHE A 72 6.53 7.79 2.08
C PHE A 72 6.55 6.83 0.87
N ILE A 73 7.63 6.80 0.10
CA ILE A 73 7.76 5.90 -1.06
C ILE A 73 7.61 4.44 -0.64
N THR A 74 8.23 4.05 0.47
CA THR A 74 8.14 2.68 1.00
C THR A 74 6.72 2.33 1.41
N ALA A 75 6.01 3.25 2.07
CA ALA A 75 4.60 3.05 2.43
C ALA A 75 3.71 2.92 1.19
N ALA A 76 3.88 3.82 0.21
CA ALA A 76 3.15 3.80 -1.05
C ALA A 76 3.37 2.49 -1.85
N ASP A 77 4.60 1.99 -1.92
CA ASP A 77 4.91 0.67 -2.50
C ASP A 77 4.22 -0.46 -1.72
N GLY A 78 4.18 -0.37 -0.39
CA GLY A 78 3.45 -1.29 0.49
C GLY A 78 1.96 -1.36 0.15
N TYR A 79 1.30 -0.21 0.01
CA TYR A 79 -0.13 -0.14 -0.35
C TYR A 79 -0.44 -0.79 -1.70
N SER A 80 0.47 -0.67 -2.68
CA SER A 80 0.32 -1.42 -3.93
C SER A 80 0.38 -2.93 -3.72
N GLY A 81 1.20 -3.42 -2.79
CA GLY A 81 1.27 -4.84 -2.42
C GLY A 81 -0.02 -5.32 -1.76
N ASP A 82 -0.56 -4.52 -0.85
CA ASP A 82 -1.81 -4.80 -0.14
C ASP A 82 -3.00 -4.87 -1.11
N ALA A 83 -3.13 -3.89 -2.01
CA ALA A 83 -4.18 -3.88 -3.04
C ALA A 83 -4.09 -5.09 -3.99
N ASN A 84 -2.89 -5.52 -4.37
CA ASN A 84 -2.71 -6.72 -5.20
C ASN A 84 -3.10 -8.00 -4.46
N THR A 85 -2.83 -8.07 -3.16
CA THR A 85 -3.22 -9.21 -2.33
C THR A 85 -4.73 -9.30 -2.23
N LEU A 86 -5.41 -8.18 -1.95
CA LEU A 86 -6.87 -8.12 -1.93
C LEU A 86 -7.50 -8.50 -3.28
N LEU A 87 -6.91 -8.08 -4.40
CA LEU A 87 -7.34 -8.49 -5.73
C LEU A 87 -7.18 -10.00 -5.96
N ALA A 88 -6.07 -10.59 -5.52
CA ALA A 88 -5.84 -12.02 -5.63
C ALA A 88 -6.88 -12.80 -4.83
N ASP A 89 -7.15 -12.37 -3.59
CA ASP A 89 -8.15 -12.98 -2.71
C ASP A 89 -9.56 -12.88 -3.30
N ALA A 90 -9.92 -11.70 -3.83
CA ALA A 90 -11.19 -11.47 -4.51
C ALA A 90 -11.35 -12.41 -5.73
N LYS A 91 -10.32 -12.51 -6.58
CA LYS A 91 -10.36 -13.42 -7.74
C LYS A 91 -10.48 -14.88 -7.32
N GLU A 92 -9.70 -15.30 -6.33
CA GLU A 92 -9.69 -16.67 -5.85
C GLU A 92 -11.06 -17.08 -5.29
N ILE A 93 -11.64 -16.29 -4.38
CA ILE A 93 -12.93 -16.66 -3.78
C ILE A 93 -14.05 -16.64 -4.82
N ASN A 94 -14.01 -15.69 -5.77
CA ASN A 94 -15.00 -15.62 -6.83
C ASN A 94 -14.92 -16.83 -7.76
N GLN A 95 -13.71 -17.29 -8.10
CA GLN A 95 -13.50 -18.50 -8.90
C GLN A 95 -13.99 -19.74 -8.15
N GLN A 96 -13.62 -19.89 -6.87
CA GLN A 96 -14.07 -21.02 -6.03
C GLN A 96 -15.60 -21.10 -5.94
N TRP A 97 -16.27 -19.96 -5.90
CA TRP A 97 -17.73 -19.92 -5.90
C TRP A 97 -18.33 -20.35 -7.24
N ASP A 98 -17.77 -19.90 -8.37
CA ASP A 98 -18.20 -20.33 -9.70
C ASP A 98 -17.99 -21.84 -9.90
N ASP A 99 -16.86 -22.37 -9.42
CA ASP A 99 -16.52 -23.80 -9.46
C ASP A 99 -17.32 -24.65 -8.46
N ARG A 100 -18.09 -24.01 -7.57
CA ARG A 100 -18.88 -24.64 -6.50
C ARG A 100 -18.02 -25.35 -5.44
N ASP A 101 -16.77 -24.93 -5.30
CA ASP A 101 -15.83 -25.42 -4.28
C ASP A 101 -16.11 -24.85 -2.88
N VAL A 102 -16.84 -23.74 -2.79
CA VAL A 102 -17.25 -23.10 -1.53
C VAL A 102 -18.76 -22.88 -1.47
N GLY A 103 -19.30 -22.96 -0.26
CA GLY A 103 -20.71 -22.63 0.00
C GLY A 103 -20.95 -21.13 0.17
N LEU A 104 -22.22 -20.72 0.09
CA LEU A 104 -22.64 -19.31 0.16
C LEU A 104 -22.13 -18.60 1.43
N SER A 105 -22.15 -19.28 2.57
CA SER A 105 -21.65 -18.69 3.83
C SER A 105 -20.15 -18.39 3.79
N ALA A 106 -19.36 -19.21 3.09
CA ALA A 106 -17.92 -19.03 3.00
C ALA A 106 -17.58 -17.84 2.10
N ILE A 107 -18.15 -17.77 0.89
CA ILE A 107 -17.91 -16.63 0.00
C ILE A 107 -18.41 -15.31 0.63
N ARG A 108 -19.57 -15.31 1.29
CA ARG A 108 -20.07 -14.10 1.99
C ARG A 108 -19.07 -13.58 3.01
N ALA A 109 -18.61 -14.46 3.89
CA ALA A 109 -17.72 -14.06 4.96
C ALA A 109 -16.33 -13.64 4.43
N THR A 110 -15.84 -14.26 3.35
CA THR A 110 -14.59 -13.81 2.71
C THR A 110 -14.75 -12.47 1.98
N LEU A 111 -15.87 -12.23 1.28
CA LEU A 111 -16.12 -10.93 0.68
C LEU A 111 -16.35 -9.84 1.74
N GLU A 112 -16.94 -10.17 2.89
CA GLU A 112 -17.03 -9.29 4.07
C GLU A 112 -15.65 -8.80 4.51
N GLU A 113 -14.72 -9.75 4.67
CA GLU A 113 -13.35 -9.46 5.07
C GLU A 113 -12.60 -8.63 4.02
N ILE A 114 -12.78 -8.91 2.72
CA ILE A 114 -12.19 -8.12 1.64
C ILE A 114 -12.69 -6.67 1.68
N THR A 115 -13.97 -6.44 1.97
CA THR A 115 -14.53 -5.08 2.11
C THR A 115 -13.97 -4.35 3.32
N ILE A 116 -13.87 -5.03 4.47
CA ILE A 116 -13.25 -4.47 5.68
C ILE A 116 -11.79 -4.09 5.40
N SER A 117 -11.04 -4.98 4.76
CA SER A 117 -9.62 -4.76 4.44
C SER A 117 -9.43 -3.66 3.41
N SER A 118 -10.29 -3.60 2.38
CA SER A 118 -10.26 -2.53 1.37
C SER A 118 -10.57 -1.16 1.99
N THR A 119 -11.51 -1.10 2.93
CA THR A 119 -11.82 0.12 3.69
C THR A 119 -10.65 0.52 4.59
N THR A 120 -10.03 -0.45 5.27
CA THR A 120 -8.85 -0.21 6.12
C THR A 120 -7.67 0.33 5.30
N LEU A 121 -7.46 -0.21 4.10
CA LEU A 121 -6.47 0.30 3.16
C LEU A 121 -6.78 1.75 2.77
N ALA A 122 -8.03 2.05 2.41
CA ALA A 122 -8.46 3.40 2.07
C ALA A 122 -8.22 4.40 3.20
N ASP A 123 -8.61 4.06 4.43
CA ASP A 123 -8.38 4.89 5.61
C ASP A 123 -6.88 5.11 5.88
N THR A 124 -6.07 4.07 5.71
CA THR A 124 -4.61 4.14 5.92
C THR A 124 -3.92 5.03 4.89
N VAL A 125 -4.32 4.91 3.62
CA VAL A 125 -3.83 5.76 2.53
C VAL A 125 -4.19 7.23 2.82
N LYS A 126 -5.44 7.52 3.18
CA LYS A 126 -5.90 8.88 3.49
C LYS A 126 -5.29 9.49 4.75
N ALA A 127 -4.83 8.65 5.67
CA ALA A 127 -4.09 9.10 6.86
C ALA A 127 -2.59 9.35 6.57
N THR A 128 -2.10 9.02 5.37
CA THR A 128 -0.68 9.21 5.01
C THR A 128 -0.46 10.64 4.51
N GLU A 129 0.52 11.33 5.08
CA GLU A 129 0.93 12.65 4.60
C GLU A 129 1.90 12.52 3.41
N ALA A 130 1.50 13.07 2.26
CA ALA A 130 2.35 13.15 1.08
C ALA A 130 3.33 14.32 1.20
N PRO A 131 4.56 14.20 0.63
CA PRO A 131 5.47 15.33 0.51
C PRO A 131 4.89 16.39 -0.44
N ASP A 132 5.28 17.66 -0.26
CA ASP A 132 4.75 18.81 -1.01
C ASP A 132 4.78 18.64 -2.53
N ASN A 133 5.78 17.93 -3.06
CA ASN A 133 5.96 17.69 -4.49
C ASN A 133 5.11 16.54 -5.05
N ALA A 134 4.29 15.88 -4.23
CA ALA A 134 3.40 14.78 -4.64
C ALA A 134 1.96 14.96 -4.14
N THR A 135 1.61 16.12 -3.57
CA THR A 135 0.30 16.36 -2.95
C THR A 135 -0.85 16.23 -3.95
N ASP A 136 -0.68 16.75 -5.18
CA ASP A 136 -1.72 16.69 -6.20
C ASP A 136 -1.92 15.24 -6.67
N GLU A 137 -0.84 14.51 -6.95
CA GLU A 137 -0.92 13.09 -7.32
C GLU A 137 -1.45 12.22 -6.18
N TRP A 138 -1.20 12.58 -4.91
CA TRP A 138 -1.73 11.85 -3.77
C TRP A 138 -3.25 12.00 -3.63
N ALA A 139 -3.83 13.13 -4.02
CA ALA A 139 -5.29 13.27 -4.05
C ALA A 139 -5.95 12.30 -5.05
N ASP A 140 -5.28 12.00 -6.16
CA ASP A 140 -5.72 10.97 -7.11
C ASP A 140 -5.62 9.56 -6.50
N VAL A 141 -4.58 9.31 -5.69
CA VAL A 141 -4.42 8.04 -4.93
C VAL A 141 -5.57 7.85 -3.94
N GLU A 142 -5.92 8.91 -3.18
CA GLU A 142 -7.03 8.88 -2.21
C GLU A 142 -8.38 8.63 -2.90
N THR A 143 -8.58 9.21 -4.08
CA THR A 143 -9.80 8.97 -4.87
C THR A 143 -9.84 7.53 -5.38
N ALA A 144 -8.73 7.04 -5.94
CA ALA A 144 -8.68 5.69 -6.51
C ALA A 144 -8.80 4.58 -5.46
N VAL A 145 -8.30 4.80 -4.23
CA VAL A 145 -8.46 3.79 -3.15
C VAL A 145 -9.91 3.67 -2.66
N ASP A 146 -10.70 4.75 -2.74
CA ASP A 146 -12.14 4.68 -2.45
C ASP A 146 -12.90 3.81 -3.45
N GLU A 147 -12.46 3.80 -4.71
CA GLU A 147 -13.03 2.93 -5.74
C GLU A 147 -12.78 1.45 -5.44
N ILE A 148 -11.63 1.11 -4.84
CA ILE A 148 -11.35 -0.26 -4.36
C ILE A 148 -12.38 -0.64 -3.29
N ALA A 149 -12.55 0.18 -2.25
CA ALA A 149 -13.52 -0.09 -1.18
C ALA A 149 -14.95 -0.22 -1.72
N THR A 150 -15.32 0.63 -2.69
CA THR A 150 -16.61 0.60 -3.37
C THR A 150 -16.81 -0.70 -4.16
N GLY A 151 -15.82 -1.11 -4.96
CA GLY A 151 -15.88 -2.35 -5.73
C GLY A 151 -15.99 -3.61 -4.85
N ALA A 152 -15.33 -3.62 -3.68
CA ALA A 152 -15.45 -4.72 -2.72
C ALA A 152 -16.88 -4.87 -2.20
N ALA A 153 -17.52 -3.76 -1.81
CA ALA A 153 -18.93 -3.75 -1.39
C ALA A 153 -19.89 -4.12 -2.55
N ALA A 154 -19.57 -3.73 -3.78
CA ALA A 154 -20.35 -4.09 -4.96
C ALA A 154 -20.32 -5.61 -5.22
N MET A 155 -19.20 -6.29 -5.00
CA MET A 155 -19.13 -7.76 -5.12
C MET A 155 -20.06 -8.48 -4.14
N GLN A 156 -20.18 -7.99 -2.90
CA GLN A 156 -21.14 -8.55 -1.94
C GLN A 156 -22.57 -8.33 -2.39
N THR A 157 -22.89 -7.10 -2.80
CA THR A 157 -24.23 -6.76 -3.31
C THR A 157 -24.59 -7.62 -4.51
N GLY A 158 -23.64 -7.80 -5.44
CA GLY A 158 -23.81 -8.64 -6.62
C GLY A 158 -23.99 -10.12 -6.28
N LEU A 159 -23.36 -10.64 -5.22
CA LEU A 159 -23.56 -12.01 -4.74
C LEU A 159 -25.01 -12.24 -4.24
N GLU A 160 -25.64 -11.19 -3.70
CA GLU A 160 -27.02 -11.23 -3.19
C GLU A 160 -28.08 -10.90 -4.24
N SER A 161 -27.65 -10.53 -5.44
CA SER A 161 -28.54 -10.29 -6.57
C SER A 161 -29.35 -11.53 -6.93
N ALA A 162 -30.54 -11.32 -7.48
CA ALA A 162 -31.40 -12.39 -7.98
C ALA A 162 -30.95 -12.96 -9.34
N ASP A 163 -29.88 -12.40 -9.93
CA ASP A 163 -29.30 -12.87 -11.18
C ASP A 163 -28.49 -14.17 -11.02
N THR A 164 -27.91 -14.65 -12.13
CA THR A 164 -27.14 -15.91 -12.16
C THR A 164 -25.66 -15.75 -11.77
N GLY A 165 -25.32 -14.67 -11.07
CA GLY A 165 -23.97 -14.26 -10.69
C GLY A 165 -23.34 -13.23 -11.63
N GLU A 166 -24.14 -12.58 -12.50
CA GLU A 166 -23.70 -11.57 -13.46
C GLU A 166 -23.16 -10.34 -12.73
N ALA A 167 -23.99 -9.75 -11.84
CA ALA A 167 -23.62 -8.52 -11.12
C ALA A 167 -22.35 -8.70 -10.26
N ARG A 168 -22.18 -9.86 -9.64
CA ARG A 168 -20.97 -10.17 -8.86
C ARG A 168 -19.72 -10.22 -9.76
N ARG A 169 -19.81 -10.84 -10.95
CA ARG A 169 -18.67 -10.92 -11.87
C ARG A 169 -18.33 -9.56 -12.45
N GLU A 170 -19.32 -8.76 -12.79
CA GLU A 170 -19.13 -7.37 -13.21
C GLU A 170 -18.44 -6.55 -12.12
N ALA A 171 -18.91 -6.63 -10.88
CA ALA A 171 -18.28 -5.96 -9.75
C ALA A 171 -16.82 -6.41 -9.52
N LEU A 172 -16.48 -7.69 -9.77
CA LEU A 172 -15.09 -8.15 -9.72
C LEU A 172 -14.22 -7.51 -10.81
N VAL A 173 -14.76 -7.33 -12.02
CA VAL A 173 -14.05 -6.64 -13.11
C VAL A 173 -13.83 -5.17 -12.76
N GLU A 174 -14.83 -4.51 -12.19
CA GLU A 174 -14.71 -3.12 -11.72
C GLU A 174 -13.71 -3.01 -10.56
N TYR A 175 -13.73 -3.95 -9.62
CA TYR A 175 -12.75 -4.01 -8.53
C TYR A 175 -11.31 -4.19 -9.06
N GLU A 176 -11.11 -5.06 -10.05
CA GLU A 176 -9.82 -5.21 -10.74
C GLU A 176 -9.37 -3.91 -11.41
N ALA A 177 -10.30 -3.22 -12.09
CA ALA A 177 -10.01 -1.94 -12.71
C ALA A 177 -9.62 -0.88 -11.67
N ALA A 178 -10.35 -0.78 -10.55
CA ALA A 178 -10.06 0.15 -9.45
C ALA A 178 -8.67 -0.11 -8.85
N VAL A 179 -8.30 -1.38 -8.62
CA VAL A 179 -6.94 -1.73 -8.15
C VAL A 179 -5.88 -1.32 -9.17
N GLY A 180 -6.14 -1.48 -10.47
CA GLY A 180 -5.25 -1.01 -11.53
C GLY A 180 -5.07 0.51 -11.55
N GLN A 181 -6.16 1.27 -11.36
CA GLN A 181 -6.15 2.72 -11.30
C GLN A 181 -5.38 3.22 -10.07
N PHE A 182 -5.67 2.68 -8.89
CA PHE A 182 -4.97 2.98 -7.64
C PHE A 182 -3.47 2.77 -7.76
N ARG A 183 -3.03 1.65 -8.34
CA ARG A 183 -1.61 1.37 -8.55
C ARG A 183 -0.95 2.34 -9.54
N SER A 184 -1.69 2.78 -10.55
CA SER A 184 -1.19 3.77 -11.50
C SER A 184 -1.05 5.15 -10.84
N ALA A 185 -2.01 5.55 -10.01
CA ALA A 185 -1.93 6.77 -9.21
C ALA A 185 -0.77 6.72 -8.20
N LEU A 186 -0.57 5.59 -7.51
CA LEU A 186 0.57 5.40 -6.60
C LEU A 186 1.91 5.56 -7.33
N ALA A 187 2.05 4.96 -8.51
CA ALA A 187 3.26 5.10 -9.31
C ALA A 187 3.54 6.56 -9.72
N ALA A 188 2.49 7.33 -10.04
CA ALA A 188 2.60 8.75 -10.32
C ALA A 188 3.05 9.53 -9.09
N ALA A 189 2.40 9.33 -7.93
CA ALA A 189 2.76 9.99 -6.68
C ALA A 189 4.19 9.66 -6.21
N ILE A 190 4.62 8.40 -6.34
CA ILE A 190 6.00 7.99 -6.05
C ILE A 190 7.00 8.68 -6.99
N THR A 191 6.65 8.83 -8.27
CA THR A 191 7.50 9.52 -9.24
C THR A 191 7.61 11.00 -8.89
N ALA A 192 6.48 11.65 -8.60
CA ALA A 192 6.43 13.04 -8.19
C ALA A 192 7.25 13.28 -6.91
N ALA A 193 7.12 12.41 -5.91
CA ALA A 193 7.84 12.47 -4.65
C ALA A 193 9.37 12.40 -4.79
N ARG A 194 9.88 11.71 -5.82
CA ARG A 194 11.33 11.59 -6.08
C ARG A 194 11.95 12.87 -6.66
N GLY A 195 11.14 13.76 -7.24
CA GLY A 195 11.58 15.00 -7.90
C GLY A 195 11.95 14.81 -9.36
#